data_AF-A0A1J3DB59-F1
#
_entry.id   AF-A0A1J3DB59-F1
#
_cell.length_a   1.000
_cell.length_b   1.000
_cell.length_c   1.000
_cell.angle_alpha   90.00
_cell.angle_beta   90.00
_cell.angle_gamma   90.00
#
_symmetry.space_group_name_H-M   'P 1'
#
loop_
_entity.id
_entity.type
_entity.pdbx_description
1 polymer ?
#
loop_
_entity_poly.entity_id
_entity_poly.type
_entity_poly.pdbx_seq_one_letter_code
_entity_poly.pdbx_strand_id
1 'polypeptide(L)'
;MYHCRGDLTKWSKSTCRICVRTAVTQISRTCTSQKEAIIYYEECMVRYSDYSFFGLLETSPKFLTSSPSNFPDKSRFGETLSGKMDKLITRAASTTLWPEPYLAQDQQSVNDFDSSYVVESVVQCSPD
;
A
#
# COMPACT_ATOMS: atom_id res chain seq x y z
N MET A 1 -7.93 6.28 12.41
CA MET A 1 -8.12 5.24 11.39
C MET A 1 -6.87 4.36 11.32
N TYR A 2 -7.03 3.06 11.07
CA TYR A 2 -5.93 2.19 10.66
C TYR A 2 -6.34 1.41 9.41
N HIS A 3 -5.37 1.01 8.61
CA HIS A 3 -5.59 0.21 7.41
C HIS A 3 -4.47 -0.82 7.29
N CYS A 4 -4.80 -2.09 7.10
CA CYS A 4 -3.82 -3.16 6.90
C CYS A 4 -3.81 -3.56 5.43
N ARG A 5 -2.64 -4.00 4.95
CA ARG A 5 -2.51 -4.49 3.59
C ARG A 5 -3.41 -5.71 3.39
N GLY A 6 -4.21 -5.69 2.34
CA GLY A 6 -5.34 -6.61 2.14
C GLY A 6 -4.92 -8.03 1.81
N ASP A 7 -3.86 -8.17 1.01
CA ASP A 7 -3.26 -9.43 0.54
C ASP A 7 -2.69 -10.33 1.66
N LEU A 8 -2.65 -9.82 2.89
CA LEU A 8 -2.04 -10.51 4.00
C LEU A 8 -2.93 -11.68 4.47
N THR A 9 -2.44 -12.91 4.36
CA THR A 9 -3.18 -14.16 4.68
C THR A 9 -3.76 -14.26 6.11
N LYS A 10 -4.50 -15.32 6.45
CA LYS A 10 -5.09 -15.51 7.80
C LYS A 10 -4.06 -15.47 8.96
N TRP A 11 -2.82 -15.94 8.73
CA TRP A 11 -1.70 -15.81 9.67
C TRP A 11 -1.26 -14.36 9.88
N SER A 12 -1.72 -13.45 9.03
CA SER A 12 -1.41 -12.04 9.08
C SER A 12 -2.36 -11.21 9.95
N LYS A 13 -3.48 -11.75 10.44
CA LYS A 13 -4.29 -11.01 11.43
C LYS A 13 -3.46 -10.64 12.65
N SER A 14 -2.53 -11.52 13.04
CA SER A 14 -1.52 -11.21 14.06
C SER A 14 -0.51 -10.18 13.55
N THR A 15 -0.01 -10.30 12.32
CA THR A 15 0.91 -9.31 11.70
C THR A 15 0.31 -7.91 11.64
N CYS A 16 -0.89 -7.75 11.09
CA CYS A 16 -1.66 -6.52 11.07
C CYS A 16 -1.85 -5.96 12.50
N ARG A 17 -2.27 -6.79 13.46
CA ARG A 17 -2.43 -6.35 14.86
C ARG A 17 -1.11 -5.87 15.47
N ILE A 18 -0.01 -6.58 15.23
CA ILE A 18 1.33 -6.21 15.71
C ILE A 18 1.76 -4.89 15.05
N CYS A 19 1.62 -4.78 13.73
CA CYS A 19 1.94 -3.58 12.98
C CYS A 19 1.17 -2.37 13.51
N VAL A 20 -0.16 -2.47 13.65
CA VAL A 20 -1.00 -1.37 14.14
C VAL A 20 -0.60 -0.97 15.56
N ARG A 21 -0.33 -1.93 16.46
CA ARG A 21 0.11 -1.62 17.82
C ARG A 21 1.47 -0.90 17.83
N THR A 22 2.41 -1.35 17.01
CA THR A 22 3.71 -0.71 16.84
C THR A 22 3.56 0.70 16.29
N ALA A 23 2.74 0.87 15.24
CA ALA A 23 2.46 2.14 14.60
C ALA A 23 1.83 3.16 15.56
N VAL A 24 0.83 2.75 16.34
CA VAL A 24 0.21 3.59 17.38
C VAL A 24 1.23 4.01 18.44
N THR A 25 2.09 3.07 18.88
CA THR A 25 3.13 3.38 19.87
C THR A 25 4.18 4.34 19.33
N GLN A 26 4.57 4.20 18.06
CA GLN A 26 5.57 5.08 17.46
C GLN A 26 5.00 6.46 17.14
N ILE A 27 3.84 6.54 16.48
CA ILE A 27 3.23 7.82 16.11
C ILE A 27 2.93 8.70 17.33
N SER A 28 2.50 8.09 18.45
CA SER A 28 2.28 8.82 19.71
C SER A 28 3.57 9.35 20.34
N ARG A 29 4.71 8.67 20.16
CA ARG A 29 6.02 9.11 20.67
C ARG A 29 6.66 10.16 19.78
N THR A 30 6.50 10.07 18.47
CA THR A 30 7.15 10.96 17.51
C THR A 30 6.33 12.23 17.25
N CYS A 31 5.00 12.16 17.31
CA CYS A 31 4.08 13.25 16.96
C CYS A 31 3.30 13.77 18.18
N THR A 32 3.97 14.03 19.31
CA THR A 32 3.36 14.27 20.64
C THR A 32 2.41 15.47 20.75
N SER A 33 2.53 16.47 19.89
CA SER A 33 1.70 17.71 19.93
C SER A 33 1.04 18.03 18.60
N GLN A 34 1.00 17.06 17.68
CA GLN A 34 0.38 17.23 16.38
C GLN A 34 -1.09 16.84 16.45
N LYS A 35 -1.95 17.67 15.85
CA LYS A 35 -3.40 17.40 15.77
C LYS A 35 -3.74 16.38 14.69
N GLU A 36 -2.87 16.27 13.69
CA GLU A 36 -2.93 15.25 12.66
C GLU A 36 -1.57 14.57 12.48
N ALA A 37 -1.58 13.28 12.21
CA ALA A 37 -0.39 12.56 11.81
C ALA A 37 -0.77 11.28 11.07
N ILE A 38 0.14 10.82 10.23
CA ILE A 38 0.08 9.51 9.59
C ILE A 38 1.42 8.80 9.74
N ILE A 39 1.39 7.48 9.87
CA ILE A 39 2.57 6.62 9.79
C ILE A 39 2.25 5.44 8.88
N TYR A 40 3.23 5.07 8.06
CA TYR A 40 3.15 3.96 7.12
C TYR A 40 4.20 2.90 7.47
N TYR A 41 3.77 1.65 7.47
CA TYR A 41 4.59 0.44 7.44
C TYR A 41 4.19 -0.39 6.22
N GLU A 42 4.98 -1.41 5.90
CA GLU A 42 4.69 -2.29 4.77
C GLU A 42 3.37 -3.04 4.95
N GLU A 43 3.03 -3.39 6.19
CA GLU A 43 1.85 -4.20 6.51
C GLU A 43 0.63 -3.38 6.93
N CYS A 44 0.81 -2.11 7.35
CA CYS A 44 -0.28 -1.26 7.81
C CYS A 44 0.05 0.23 7.80
N MET A 45 -0.98 1.06 7.87
CA MET A 45 -0.89 2.49 8.18
C MET A 45 -1.81 2.87 9.34
N VAL A 46 -1.44 3.93 10.06
CA VAL A 46 -2.28 4.54 11.11
C VAL A 46 -2.32 6.06 10.88
N ARG A 47 -3.53 6.62 10.87
CA ARG A 47 -3.78 8.05 10.71
C ARG A 47 -4.73 8.56 11.78
N TYR A 48 -4.44 9.72 12.35
CA TYR A 48 -5.40 10.50 13.13
C TYR A 48 -5.39 11.95 12.66
N SER A 49 -6.49 12.65 12.93
CA SER A 49 -6.64 14.09 12.66
C SER A 49 -7.68 14.69 13.60
N ASP A 50 -7.71 16.01 13.72
CA ASP A 50 -8.72 16.78 14.45
C ASP A 50 -9.96 17.13 13.61
N TYR A 51 -9.97 16.75 12.33
CA TYR A 51 -11.15 16.75 11.46
C TYR A 51 -11.50 15.34 10.97
N SER A 52 -12.75 15.14 10.56
CA SER A 52 -13.20 13.91 9.92
C SER A 52 -12.74 13.90 8.45
N PHE A 53 -11.86 12.96 8.12
CA PHE A 53 -11.36 12.75 6.75
C PHE A 53 -12.06 11.58 6.01
N PHE A 54 -12.98 10.88 6.67
CA PHE A 54 -13.72 9.78 6.06
C PHE A 54 -14.56 10.26 4.86
N GLY A 55 -14.44 9.57 3.73
CA GLY A 55 -15.13 9.88 2.47
C GLY A 55 -14.56 11.09 1.73
N LEU A 56 -13.47 11.69 2.20
CA LEU A 56 -12.78 12.77 1.49
C LEU A 56 -11.70 12.20 0.57
N LEU A 57 -11.70 12.65 -0.69
CA LEU A 57 -10.61 12.35 -1.61
C LEU A 57 -9.38 13.18 -1.24
N GLU A 58 -8.44 12.57 -0.53
CA GLU A 58 -7.18 13.19 -0.15
C GLU A 58 -5.98 12.43 -0.73
N THR A 59 -5.15 13.14 -1.50
CA THR A 59 -3.90 12.60 -2.06
C THR A 59 -2.68 12.90 -1.19
N SER A 60 -2.89 13.59 -0.07
CA SER A 60 -1.87 14.02 0.89
C SER A 60 -2.37 13.77 2.30
N PRO A 61 -1.48 13.44 3.26
CA PRO A 61 -0.05 13.19 3.10
C PRO A 61 0.27 11.85 2.40
N LYS A 62 1.22 11.88 1.44
CA LYS A 62 1.71 10.69 0.71
C LYS A 62 3.09 10.26 1.19
N PHE A 63 3.33 8.95 1.23
CA PHE A 63 4.63 8.36 1.54
C PHE A 63 5.11 7.53 0.36
N LEU A 64 6.37 7.73 -0.03
CA LEU A 64 7.02 7.01 -1.12
C LEU A 64 8.24 6.30 -0.56
N THR A 65 8.37 5.01 -0.85
CA THR A 65 9.55 4.22 -0.52
C THR A 65 10.07 3.54 -1.77
N SER A 66 11.38 3.31 -1.84
CA SER A 66 12.05 2.66 -2.97
C SER A 66 13.05 1.63 -2.45
N SER A 67 13.15 0.51 -3.15
CA SER A 67 14.20 -0.47 -2.86
C SER A 67 15.58 0.09 -3.24
N PRO A 68 16.62 -0.13 -2.43
CA PRO A 68 18.00 0.21 -2.80
C PRO A 68 18.58 -0.73 -3.88
N SER A 69 17.89 -1.83 -4.19
CA SER A 69 18.36 -2.82 -5.17
C SER A 69 18.30 -2.28 -6.59
N ASN A 70 19.35 -2.56 -7.36
CA ASN A 70 19.38 -2.26 -8.79
C ASN A 70 18.60 -3.33 -9.57
N PHE A 71 17.81 -2.90 -10.55
CA PHE A 71 17.11 -3.77 -11.49
C PHE A 71 17.84 -3.78 -12.85
N PRO A 72 17.86 -4.93 -13.57
CA PRO A 72 18.62 -5.07 -14.81
C PRO A 72 18.20 -4.08 -15.90
N ASP A 73 16.90 -3.97 -16.16
CA ASP A 73 16.32 -3.03 -17.13
C ASP A 73 15.27 -2.14 -16.46
N LYS A 74 15.67 -0.89 -16.15
CA LYS A 74 14.80 0.11 -15.52
C LYS A 74 13.71 0.62 -16.45
N SER A 75 13.98 0.71 -17.76
CA SER A 75 13.02 1.26 -18.73
C SER A 75 11.85 0.30 -18.88
N ARG A 76 12.16 -0.96 -19.17
CA ARG A 76 11.14 -2.00 -19.35
C ARG A 76 10.39 -2.32 -18.07
N PHE A 77 11.08 -2.29 -16.92
CA PHE A 77 10.42 -2.38 -15.62
C PHE A 77 9.43 -1.23 -15.43
N GLY A 78 9.84 0.01 -15.72
CA GLY A 78 8.99 1.19 -15.61
C GLY A 78 7.74 1.13 -16.50
N GLU A 79 7.91 0.75 -17.77
CA GLU A 79 6.79 0.55 -18.71
C GLU A 79 5.83 -0.55 -18.23
N THR A 80 6.38 -1.70 -17.81
CA THR A 80 5.59 -2.82 -17.30
C THR A 80 4.82 -2.42 -16.04
N LEU A 81 5.48 -1.76 -15.10
CA LEU A 81 4.88 -1.32 -13.85
C LEU A 81 3.77 -0.29 -14.10
N SER A 82 4.00 0.71 -14.95
CA SER A 82 3.01 1.74 -15.28
C SER A 82 1.74 1.13 -15.86
N GLY A 83 1.87 0.27 -16.87
CA GLY A 83 0.72 -0.38 -17.50
C GLY A 83 -0.04 -1.32 -16.56
N LYS A 84 0.65 -1.92 -15.59
CA LYS A 84 0.01 -2.71 -14.52
C LYS A 84 -0.74 -1.82 -13.53
N MET A 85 -0.13 -0.72 -13.09
CA MET A 85 -0.73 0.20 -12.13
C MET A 85 -2.02 0.83 -12.68
N ASP A 86 -2.05 1.26 -13.95
CA ASP A 86 -3.27 1.83 -14.56
C ASP A 86 -4.47 0.85 -14.52
N LYS A 87 -4.20 -0.43 -14.83
CA LYS A 87 -5.21 -1.49 -14.79
C LYS A 87 -5.64 -1.81 -13.36
N LEU A 88 -4.69 -1.88 -12.43
CA LEU A 88 -4.95 -2.21 -11.03
C LEU A 88 -5.71 -1.11 -10.30
N ILE A 89 -5.41 0.17 -10.57
CA ILE A 89 -6.16 1.30 -10.01
C ILE A 89 -7.64 1.20 -10.40
N THR A 90 -7.92 0.97 -11.68
CA THR A 90 -9.30 0.81 -12.17
C THR A 90 -9.98 -0.39 -11.52
N ARG A 91 -9.28 -1.52 -11.42
CA ARG A 91 -9.83 -2.75 -10.80
C ARG A 91 -10.12 -2.55 -9.32
N ALA A 92 -9.17 -2.01 -8.55
CA ALA A 92 -9.31 -1.77 -7.12
C ALA A 92 -10.52 -0.85 -6.85
N ALA A 93 -10.63 0.27 -7.56
CA ALA A 93 -11.75 1.21 -7.40
C ALA A 93 -13.12 0.59 -7.71
N SER A 94 -13.19 -0.37 -8.64
CA SER A 94 -14.45 -1.05 -9.01
C SER A 94 -14.79 -2.28 -8.16
N THR A 95 -13.84 -2.80 -7.38
CA THR A 95 -14.01 -4.07 -6.66
C THR A 95 -14.66 -3.83 -5.30
N THR A 96 -15.93 -4.18 -5.17
CA THR A 96 -16.71 -4.06 -3.92
C THR A 96 -17.05 -5.41 -3.29
N LEU A 97 -16.62 -6.51 -3.92
CA LEU A 97 -16.97 -7.88 -3.52
C LEU A 97 -15.99 -8.44 -2.47
N TRP A 98 -16.54 -9.21 -1.53
CA TRP A 98 -15.77 -10.02 -0.57
C TRP A 98 -14.95 -11.11 -1.29
N PRO A 99 -13.78 -11.54 -0.75
CA PRO A 99 -13.30 -11.29 0.61
C PRO A 99 -12.47 -10.01 0.81
N GLU A 100 -12.00 -9.37 -0.27
CA GLU A 100 -11.07 -8.22 -0.19
C GLU A 100 -11.53 -7.08 -1.10
N PRO A 101 -12.56 -6.31 -0.68
CA PRO A 101 -13.00 -5.15 -1.43
C PRO A 101 -11.87 -4.12 -1.50
N TYR A 102 -11.85 -3.37 -2.60
CA TYR A 102 -10.90 -2.30 -2.87
C TYR A 102 -9.44 -2.71 -3.02
N LEU A 103 -9.16 -4.01 -3.13
CA LEU A 103 -7.84 -4.56 -3.42
C LEU A 103 -7.78 -5.09 -4.86
N ALA A 104 -6.70 -4.76 -5.55
CA ALA A 104 -6.33 -5.40 -6.80
C ALA A 104 -4.84 -5.75 -6.79
N GLN A 105 -4.53 -6.97 -7.20
CA GLN A 105 -3.15 -7.46 -7.32
C GLN A 105 -2.93 -8.15 -8.66
N ASP A 106 -1.69 -8.13 -9.12
CA ASP A 106 -1.30 -8.79 -10.36
C ASP A 106 0.21 -9.07 -10.37
N GLN A 107 0.60 -10.16 -11.01
CA GLN A 107 1.98 -10.64 -11.08
C GLN A 107 2.32 -10.96 -12.54
N GLN A 108 3.47 -10.45 -13.00
CA GLN A 108 3.93 -10.68 -14.37
C GLN A 108 5.40 -11.07 -14.41
N SER A 109 5.69 -12.19 -15.07
CA SER A 109 7.07 -12.57 -15.41
C SER A 109 7.53 -11.77 -16.63
N VAL A 110 8.71 -11.16 -16.51
CA VAL A 110 9.36 -10.36 -17.54
C VAL A 110 10.67 -11.06 -17.90
N ASN A 111 10.76 -11.56 -19.12
CA ASN A 111 11.94 -12.25 -19.64
C ASN A 111 12.75 -11.29 -20.50
N ASP A 112 13.97 -10.99 -20.11
CA ASP A 112 14.95 -10.20 -20.84
C ASP A 112 16.03 -11.09 -21.47
N PHE A 113 16.88 -10.52 -22.32
CA PHE A 113 17.91 -11.26 -23.05
C PHE A 113 18.87 -12.03 -22.12
N ASP A 114 19.26 -11.43 -20.98
CA ASP A 114 20.21 -12.02 -20.01
C ASP A 114 19.61 -12.29 -18.62
N SER A 115 18.34 -11.93 -18.38
CA SER A 115 17.72 -12.09 -17.05
C SER A 115 16.21 -12.24 -17.12
N SER A 116 15.62 -12.87 -16.11
CA SER A 116 14.16 -12.88 -15.93
C SER A 116 13.83 -12.39 -14.53
N TYR A 117 12.80 -11.56 -14.41
CA TYR A 117 12.30 -11.09 -13.12
C TYR A 117 10.78 -11.11 -13.09
N VAL A 118 10.23 -11.03 -11.88
CA VAL A 118 8.79 -10.99 -11.65
C VAL A 118 8.43 -9.60 -11.14
N VAL A 119 7.41 -9.00 -11.74
CA VAL A 119 6.81 -7.74 -11.29
C VAL A 119 5.50 -8.06 -10.57
N GLU A 120 5.55 -8.00 -9.25
CA GLU A 120 4.37 -8.04 -8.39
C GLU A 120 3.87 -6.62 -8.17
N SER A 121 2.56 -6.42 -8.23
CA SER A 121 1.94 -5.10 -8.08
C SER A 121 0.64 -5.23 -7.31
N VAL A 122 0.44 -4.32 -6.37
CA VAL A 122 -0.75 -4.27 -5.50
C VAL A 122 -1.24 -2.83 -5.43
N VAL A 123 -2.54 -2.65 -5.58
CA VAL A 123 -3.25 -1.38 -5.36
C VAL A 123 -4.38 -1.63 -4.39
N GLN A 124 -4.49 -0.77 -3.38
CA GLN A 124 -5.51 -0.86 -2.35
C GLN A 124 -6.08 0.52 -2.07
N CYS A 125 -7.41 0.65 -2.06
CA CYS A 125 -8.09 1.86 -1.63
C CYS A 125 -8.61 1.69 -0.20
N SER A 126 -8.72 2.81 0.52
CA SER A 126 -9.41 2.81 1.79
C SER A 126 -10.93 2.74 1.54
N PRO A 127 -11.69 2.03 2.40
CA PRO A 127 -13.11 1.76 2.17
C PRO A 127 -14.06 2.90 2.58
N ASP A 128 -13.52 3.99 3.14
CA ASP A 128 -14.25 5.11 3.71
C ASP A 128 -14.68 6.19 2.71
#